data_AF-A0AAQ1JSF1-F1
#
_entry.id   AF-A0AAQ1JSF1-F1
#
_cell.length_a   1.000
_cell.length_b   1.000
_cell.length_c   1.000
_cell.angle_alpha   90.00
_cell.angle_beta   90.00
_cell.angle_gamma   90.00
#
_symmetry.space_group_name_H-M   'P 1'
#
loop_
_entity.id
_entity.type
_entity.pdbx_description
1 polymer ?
#
loop_
_entity_poly.entity_id
_entity_poly.type
_entity_poly.pdbx_seq_one_letter_code
_entity_poly.pdbx_strand_id
1 'polypeptide(L)'
;MASSREHLNREPVGAQTIGREQFDAAAGAAQASPVAVAARYSRTHHKLEVSFANGVDIAVPIALIQDLQMLAHAPTPAQLADVEIWGGGQSIYFPRLDESVWAPGLLSGIYGTKLWMRDLARQMGSVKSPAKAAAARENGRKGGRPRKAVASVASVTSSKPVAGAQALPSEPVSRAAVGPGVAAGGKVVVRKRP
;
A
#
# COMPACT_ATOMS: atom_id res chain seq x y z
N MET A 1 38.02 -18.19 54.16
CA MET A 1 36.86 -17.32 53.87
C MET A 1 37.28 -16.36 52.76
N ALA A 2 37.03 -16.72 51.50
CA ALA A 2 37.48 -15.96 50.34
C ALA A 2 36.30 -15.60 49.45
N SER A 3 36.29 -14.32 49.07
CA SER A 3 35.39 -13.62 48.17
C SER A 3 35.36 -14.22 46.76
N SER A 4 34.19 -14.28 46.11
CA SER A 4 34.03 -13.82 44.72
C SER A 4 32.59 -13.91 44.22
N ARG A 5 32.24 -12.88 43.45
CA ARG A 5 31.02 -12.69 42.68
C ARG A 5 30.86 -13.80 41.63
N GLU A 6 29.65 -14.31 41.47
CA GLU A 6 29.21 -14.84 40.17
C GLU A 6 27.85 -14.28 39.82
N HIS A 7 27.91 -13.44 38.78
CA HIS A 7 26.78 -12.95 38.02
C HIS A 7 26.19 -14.13 37.24
N LEU A 8 24.90 -14.41 37.41
CA LEU A 8 24.17 -15.19 36.41
C LEU A 8 23.37 -14.22 35.54
N ASN A 9 24.09 -13.68 34.55
CA ASN A 9 23.58 -12.85 33.49
C ASN A 9 22.62 -13.67 32.63
N ARG A 10 21.35 -13.24 32.54
CA ARG A 10 20.43 -13.73 31.52
C ARG A 10 20.80 -13.06 30.21
N GLU A 11 21.31 -13.82 29.25
CA GLU A 11 21.44 -13.43 27.85
C GLU A 11 20.06 -13.01 27.28
N PRO A 12 19.86 -11.78 26.77
CA PRO A 12 18.73 -11.51 25.91
C PRO A 12 19.04 -11.98 24.48
N VAL A 13 18.31 -13.01 24.07
CA VAL A 13 18.34 -13.58 22.72
C VAL A 13 17.86 -12.55 21.69
N GLY A 14 18.73 -12.25 20.71
CA GLY A 14 18.32 -12.01 19.32
C GLY A 14 17.84 -10.62 18.94
N ALA A 15 18.70 -9.60 19.08
CA ALA A 15 18.58 -8.40 18.24
C ALA A 15 18.99 -8.78 16.80
N GLN A 16 18.02 -8.97 15.92
CA GLN A 16 18.26 -9.20 14.49
C GLN A 16 18.83 -7.90 13.90
N THR A 17 20.16 -7.85 13.77
CA THR A 17 20.91 -6.77 13.13
C THR A 17 20.44 -6.57 11.69
N ILE A 18 19.87 -5.41 11.39
CA ILE A 18 19.54 -4.97 10.04
C ILE A 18 20.87 -4.88 9.26
N GLY A 19 21.10 -5.86 8.38
CA GLY A 19 22.35 -5.97 7.64
C GLY A 19 22.58 -4.80 6.69
N ARG A 20 23.85 -4.40 6.53
CA ARG A 20 24.34 -3.30 5.67
C ARG A 20 23.83 -3.39 4.23
N GLU A 21 23.58 -4.60 3.71
CA GLU A 21 22.97 -4.83 2.38
C GLU A 21 21.53 -4.31 2.26
N GLN A 22 20.75 -4.29 3.35
CA GLN A 22 19.39 -3.73 3.33
C GLN A 22 19.42 -2.20 3.22
N PHE A 23 20.49 -1.56 3.71
CA PHE A 23 20.73 -0.13 3.52
C PHE A 23 21.20 0.18 2.09
N ASP A 24 22.07 -0.64 1.49
CA ASP A 24 22.56 -0.40 0.13
C ASP A 24 21.50 -0.70 -0.95
N ALA A 25 20.62 -1.68 -0.74
CA ALA A 25 19.44 -1.89 -1.58
C ALA A 25 18.44 -0.72 -1.50
N ALA A 26 18.35 -0.06 -0.34
CA ALA A 26 17.61 1.20 -0.20
C ALA A 26 18.34 2.38 -0.89
N ALA A 27 19.68 2.37 -0.95
CA ALA A 27 20.49 3.40 -1.60
C ALA A 27 20.47 3.30 -3.14
N GLY A 28 20.43 2.10 -3.73
CA GLY A 28 20.33 1.91 -5.19
C GLY A 28 18.95 2.25 -5.77
N ALA A 29 17.90 2.17 -4.95
CA ALA A 29 16.55 2.63 -5.31
C ALA A 29 16.34 4.14 -5.07
N ALA A 30 17.27 4.82 -4.39
CA ALA A 30 17.15 6.23 -4.03
C ALA A 30 17.21 7.17 -5.25
N GLN A 31 17.72 6.73 -6.40
CA GLN A 31 17.73 7.55 -7.62
C GLN A 31 16.36 7.69 -8.32
N ALA A 32 15.33 6.95 -7.90
CA ALA A 32 13.97 7.10 -8.47
C ALA A 32 12.85 6.90 -7.43
N SER A 33 13.13 7.11 -6.14
CA SER A 33 12.08 7.03 -5.11
C SER A 33 11.11 8.22 -5.26
N PRO A 34 9.79 7.99 -5.32
CA PRO A 34 8.80 9.06 -5.36
C PRO A 34 9.00 10.06 -4.21
N VAL A 35 9.01 11.36 -4.54
CA VAL A 35 9.22 12.45 -3.58
C VAL A 35 7.90 13.13 -3.29
N ALA A 36 7.44 13.12 -2.04
CA ALA A 36 6.28 13.91 -1.63
C ALA A 36 6.64 15.40 -1.57
N VAL A 37 5.79 16.24 -2.16
CA VAL A 37 5.95 17.70 -2.23
C VAL A 37 4.87 18.45 -1.48
N ALA A 38 3.71 17.82 -1.26
CA ALA A 38 2.65 18.32 -0.39
C ALA A 38 1.94 17.16 0.31
N ALA A 39 1.49 17.40 1.54
CA ALA A 39 0.69 16.46 2.30
C ALA A 39 -0.30 17.25 3.16
N ARG A 40 -1.51 16.74 3.32
CA ARG A 40 -2.52 17.31 4.21
C ARG A 40 -3.49 16.25 4.70
N TYR A 41 -4.01 16.44 5.89
CA TYR A 41 -5.15 15.67 6.36
C TYR A 41 -6.48 16.32 5.95
N SER A 42 -7.30 15.55 5.26
CA SER A 42 -8.66 15.90 4.86
C SER A 42 -9.63 15.46 5.94
N ARG A 43 -10.07 16.41 6.78
CA ARG A 43 -11.00 16.12 7.88
C ARG A 43 -12.36 15.63 7.39
N THR A 44 -12.84 16.15 6.27
CA THR A 44 -14.15 15.78 5.69
C THR A 44 -14.18 14.32 5.23
N HIS A 45 -13.07 13.84 4.65
CA HIS A 45 -13.00 12.49 4.08
C HIS A 45 -12.24 11.50 4.95
N HIS A 46 -11.65 11.95 6.06
CA HIS A 46 -10.77 11.17 6.93
C HIS A 46 -9.60 10.52 6.17
N LYS A 47 -8.98 11.29 5.27
CA LYS A 47 -7.88 10.83 4.40
C LYS A 47 -6.63 11.68 4.56
N LEU A 48 -5.47 11.03 4.45
CA LEU A 48 -4.21 11.68 4.18
C LEU A 48 -4.08 11.86 2.66
N GLU A 49 -4.08 13.11 2.22
CA GLU A 49 -3.88 13.50 0.83
C GLU A 49 -2.40 13.86 0.63
N VAL A 50 -1.76 13.27 -0.38
CA VAL A 50 -0.33 13.42 -0.65
C VAL A 50 -0.12 13.67 -2.13
N SER A 51 0.63 14.73 -2.45
CA SER A 51 1.07 15.07 -3.80
C SER A 51 2.54 14.76 -3.96
N PHE A 52 2.89 14.10 -5.06
CA PHE A 52 4.26 13.71 -5.39
C PHE A 52 4.84 14.56 -6.53
N ALA A 53 6.16 14.71 -6.55
CA ALA A 53 6.89 15.49 -7.56
C ALA A 53 6.69 14.99 -9.00
N ASN A 54 6.30 13.73 -9.18
CA ASN A 54 5.96 13.12 -10.47
C ASN A 54 4.54 13.47 -10.95
N GLY A 55 3.82 14.35 -10.24
CA GLY A 55 2.46 14.80 -10.58
C GLY A 55 1.36 13.85 -10.11
N VAL A 56 1.68 12.79 -9.37
CA VAL A 56 0.67 11.88 -8.82
C VAL A 56 0.13 12.41 -7.49
N ASP A 57 -1.19 12.45 -7.37
CA ASP A 57 -1.90 12.70 -6.13
C ASP A 57 -2.58 11.43 -5.63
N ILE A 58 -2.42 11.12 -4.34
CA ILE A 58 -3.11 10.01 -3.68
C ILE A 58 -3.88 10.51 -2.47
N ALA A 59 -4.97 9.81 -2.13
CA ALA A 59 -5.74 10.05 -0.91
C ALA A 59 -5.96 8.72 -0.18
N VAL A 60 -5.24 8.53 0.93
CA VAL A 60 -5.23 7.29 1.70
C VAL A 60 -6.07 7.46 2.97
N PRO A 61 -7.08 6.63 3.23
CA PRO A 61 -7.81 6.68 4.50
C PRO A 61 -6.89 6.42 5.69
N ILE A 62 -6.98 7.25 6.73
CA ILE A 62 -6.13 7.14 7.93
C ILE A 62 -6.25 5.76 8.60
N ALA A 63 -7.45 5.17 8.54
CA ALA A 63 -7.75 3.85 9.08
C ALA A 63 -6.95 2.71 8.42
N LEU A 64 -6.37 2.92 7.23
CA LEU A 64 -5.55 1.89 6.57
C LEU A 64 -4.09 1.93 7.01
N ILE A 65 -3.62 3.05 7.57
CA ILE A 65 -2.21 3.30 7.85
C ILE A 65 -1.87 2.70 9.21
N GLN A 66 -1.11 1.61 9.22
CA GLN A 66 -0.77 0.84 10.43
C GLN A 66 -0.15 1.74 11.51
N ASP A 67 0.81 2.58 11.15
CA ASP A 67 1.57 3.39 12.12
C ASP A 67 0.63 4.29 12.94
N LEU A 68 -0.43 4.80 12.31
CA LEU A 68 -1.46 5.61 12.98
C LEU A 68 -2.50 4.78 13.74
N GLN A 69 -2.70 3.51 13.38
CA GLN A 69 -3.61 2.58 14.07
C GLN A 69 -2.96 1.90 15.29
N MET A 70 -1.63 1.83 15.34
CA MET A 70 -0.87 1.19 16.42
C MET A 70 -0.48 2.16 17.54
N LEU A 71 -0.85 3.43 17.43
CA LEU A 71 -0.73 4.39 18.52
C LEU A 71 -1.54 3.94 19.73
N ALA A 72 -1.07 4.29 20.93
CA ALA A 72 -1.75 3.95 22.19
C ALA A 72 -3.21 4.45 22.24
N HIS A 73 -3.49 5.56 21.54
CA HIS A 73 -4.82 6.13 21.40
C HIS A 73 -5.08 6.48 19.94
N ALA A 74 -6.34 6.32 19.51
CA ALA A 74 -6.74 6.73 18.18
C ALA A 74 -6.48 8.24 17.98
N PRO A 75 -5.78 8.64 16.91
CA PRO A 75 -5.39 10.03 16.72
C PRO A 75 -6.62 10.92 16.46
N THR A 76 -6.67 12.05 17.15
CA THR A 76 -7.75 13.02 16.96
C THR A 76 -7.56 13.80 15.66
N PRO A 77 -8.64 14.33 15.04
CA PRO A 77 -8.52 15.20 13.87
C PRO A 77 -7.60 16.40 14.07
N ALA A 78 -7.51 16.93 15.30
CA ALA A 78 -6.65 18.06 15.62
C ALA A 78 -5.16 17.67 15.68
N GLN A 79 -4.84 16.42 16.01
CA GLN A 79 -3.47 15.90 15.97
C GLN A 79 -3.01 15.57 14.54
N LEU A 80 -3.95 15.15 13.68
CA LEU A 80 -3.68 14.85 12.28
C LEU A 80 -3.64 16.10 11.37
N ALA A 81 -4.18 17.23 11.84
CA ALA A 81 -4.28 18.45 11.03
C ALA A 81 -2.92 19.07 10.71
N ASP A 82 -1.95 18.94 11.62
CA ASP A 82 -0.58 19.43 11.42
C ASP A 82 0.26 18.31 10.81
N VAL A 83 0.73 18.55 9.60
CA VAL A 83 1.50 17.59 8.80
C VAL A 83 2.73 18.28 8.23
N GLU A 84 3.88 17.64 8.35
CA GLU A 84 5.15 18.09 7.80
C GLU A 84 5.76 17.04 6.87
N ILE A 85 6.58 17.49 5.92
CA ILE A 85 7.28 16.60 5.01
C ILE A 85 8.76 16.61 5.37
N TRP A 86 9.29 15.44 5.73
CA TRP A 86 10.65 15.24 6.21
C TRP A 86 11.45 14.33 5.28
N GLY A 87 12.78 14.31 5.48
CA GLY A 87 13.68 13.42 4.75
C GLY A 87 13.63 13.64 3.24
N GLY A 88 13.55 14.89 2.79
CA GLY A 88 13.50 15.23 1.36
C GLY A 88 12.26 14.71 0.64
N GLY A 89 11.13 14.54 1.32
CA GLY A 89 9.89 14.02 0.72
C GLY A 89 9.68 12.51 0.87
N GLN A 90 10.51 11.85 1.67
CA GLN A 90 10.37 10.41 1.94
C GLN A 90 9.44 10.11 3.11
N SER A 91 9.22 11.06 4.03
CA SER A 91 8.39 10.86 5.21
C SER A 91 7.39 11.99 5.40
N ILE A 92 6.19 11.63 5.87
CA ILE A 92 5.14 12.52 6.29
C ILE A 92 5.09 12.45 7.82
N TYR A 93 5.51 13.51 8.48
CA TYR A 93 5.60 13.60 9.93
C TYR A 93 4.37 14.31 10.51
N PHE A 94 3.87 13.79 11.62
CA PHE A 94 2.77 14.34 12.41
C PHE A 94 3.32 14.85 13.75
N PRO A 95 3.67 16.14 13.89
CA PRO A 95 4.36 16.65 15.08
C PRO A 95 3.62 16.43 16.39
N ARG A 96 2.28 16.39 16.35
CA ARG A 96 1.44 16.21 17.55
C ARG A 96 1.29 14.75 17.99
N LEU A 97 1.72 13.82 17.14
CA LEU A 97 1.71 12.37 17.40
C LEU A 97 3.13 11.83 17.59
N ASP A 98 4.14 12.63 17.25
CA ASP A 98 5.54 12.22 17.13
C ASP A 98 5.70 10.95 16.28
N GLU A 99 4.93 10.88 15.18
CA GLU A 99 4.86 9.72 14.31
C GLU A 99 5.08 10.13 12.86
N SER A 100 5.70 9.24 12.08
CA SER A 100 6.05 9.48 10.69
C SER A 100 5.59 8.34 9.80
N VAL A 101 5.03 8.68 8.64
CA VAL A 101 4.52 7.73 7.66
C VAL A 101 5.40 7.78 6.41
N TRP A 102 5.85 6.61 5.94
CA TRP A 102 6.70 6.51 4.76
C TRP A 102 5.91 6.80 3.46
N ALA A 103 6.21 7.93 2.82
CA ALA A 103 5.44 8.44 1.68
C ALA A 103 5.52 7.55 0.42
N PRO A 104 6.70 7.07 -0.03
CA PRO A 104 6.79 6.15 -1.17
C PRO A 104 5.99 4.85 -0.95
N GLY A 105 5.89 4.38 0.29
CA GLY A 105 5.08 3.23 0.67
C GLY A 105 3.60 3.46 0.38
N LEU A 106 3.08 4.64 0.75
CA LEU A 106 1.69 5.01 0.47
C LEU A 106 1.38 5.00 -1.03
N LEU A 107 2.30 5.52 -1.86
CA LEU A 107 2.14 5.51 -3.31
C LEU A 107 2.18 4.08 -3.88
N SER A 108 3.00 3.22 -3.29
CA SER A 108 3.13 1.80 -3.68
C SER A 108 2.00 0.91 -3.13
N GLY A 109 1.02 1.48 -2.41
CA GLY A 109 -0.08 0.73 -1.79
C GLY A 109 0.33 -0.09 -0.56
N ILE A 110 1.47 0.24 0.05
CA ILE A 110 1.97 -0.37 1.29
C ILE A 110 1.56 0.53 2.45
N TYR A 111 0.62 0.06 3.27
CA TYR A 111 0.10 0.83 4.42
C TYR A 111 0.54 0.29 5.78
N GLY A 112 1.46 -0.67 5.78
CA GLY A 112 2.00 -1.28 6.98
C GLY A 112 2.76 -2.57 6.69
N THR A 113 3.02 -3.32 7.73
CA THR A 113 3.63 -4.65 7.69
C THR A 113 2.82 -5.64 6.84
N LYS A 114 3.47 -6.71 6.39
CA LYS A 114 2.81 -7.79 5.64
C LYS A 114 1.63 -8.41 6.40
N LEU A 115 1.74 -8.53 7.73
CA LEU A 115 0.67 -9.06 8.58
C LEU A 115 -0.54 -8.12 8.59
N TRP A 116 -0.30 -6.83 8.80
CA TRP A 116 -1.33 -5.80 8.72
C TRP A 116 -2.06 -5.81 7.39
N MET A 117 -1.32 -5.80 6.27
CA MET A 117 -1.88 -5.84 4.92
C MET A 117 -2.70 -7.11 4.68
N ARG A 118 -2.28 -8.26 5.22
CA ARG A 118 -3.04 -9.53 5.13
C ARG A 118 -4.35 -9.46 5.91
N ASP A 119 -4.32 -8.91 7.12
CA ASP A 119 -5.52 -8.79 7.95
C ASP A 119 -6.49 -7.76 7.38
N LEU A 120 -5.99 -6.64 6.87
CA LEU A 120 -6.76 -5.62 6.16
C LEU A 120 -7.42 -6.22 4.91
N ALA A 121 -6.68 -6.98 4.10
CA ALA A 121 -7.24 -7.68 2.93
C ALA A 121 -8.32 -8.70 3.33
N ARG A 122 -8.13 -9.43 4.44
CA ARG A 122 -9.14 -10.35 4.97
C ARG A 122 -10.42 -9.59 5.36
N GLN A 123 -10.29 -8.48 6.08
CA GLN A 123 -11.43 -7.65 6.51
C GLN A 123 -12.17 -7.05 5.31
N MET A 124 -11.45 -6.44 4.37
CA MET A 124 -12.02 -5.80 3.18
C MET A 124 -12.59 -6.82 2.17
N GLY A 125 -12.01 -8.01 2.09
CA GLY A 125 -12.51 -9.12 1.28
C GLY A 125 -13.74 -9.82 1.87
N SER A 126 -14.03 -9.59 3.16
CA SER A 126 -15.12 -10.24 3.92
C SER A 126 -16.51 -9.65 3.64
N VAL A 127 -16.64 -8.67 2.74
CA VAL A 127 -17.96 -8.13 2.34
C VAL A 127 -18.78 -9.23 1.67
N LYS A 128 -19.62 -9.90 2.46
CA LYS A 128 -20.55 -10.95 2.04
C LYS A 128 -21.79 -10.29 1.42
N SER A 129 -21.72 -9.84 0.16
CA SER A 129 -22.95 -9.49 -0.57
C SER A 129 -23.54 -10.74 -1.23
N PRO A 130 -24.89 -10.85 -1.33
CA PRO A 130 -25.53 -11.94 -2.07
C PRO A 130 -25.02 -12.03 -3.52
N ALA A 131 -24.74 -10.88 -4.14
CA ALA A 131 -24.15 -10.79 -5.48
C ALA A 131 -22.72 -11.35 -5.54
N LYS A 132 -21.84 -11.01 -4.57
CA LYS A 132 -20.48 -11.56 -4.49
C LYS A 132 -20.52 -13.07 -4.25
N ALA A 133 -21.46 -13.55 -3.43
CA ALA A 133 -21.67 -14.97 -3.17
C ALA A 133 -22.21 -15.71 -4.42
N ALA A 134 -23.17 -15.15 -5.14
CA ALA A 134 -23.68 -15.70 -6.39
C ALA A 134 -22.58 -15.76 -7.46
N ALA A 135 -21.80 -14.68 -7.62
CA ALA A 135 -20.66 -14.64 -8.52
C ALA A 135 -19.56 -15.66 -8.14
N ALA A 136 -19.27 -15.82 -6.83
CA ALA A 136 -18.31 -16.82 -6.37
C ALA A 136 -18.78 -18.26 -6.65
N ARG A 137 -20.08 -18.55 -6.49
CA ARG A 137 -20.67 -19.85 -6.87
C ARG A 137 -20.57 -20.09 -8.37
N GLU A 138 -20.90 -19.09 -9.18
CA GLU A 138 -20.81 -19.18 -10.64
C GLU A 138 -19.35 -19.37 -11.10
N ASN A 139 -18.41 -18.66 -10.50
CA ASN A 139 -16.97 -18.81 -10.78
C ASN A 139 -16.45 -20.17 -10.31
N GLY A 140 -16.92 -20.66 -9.16
CA GLY A 140 -16.61 -22.02 -8.68
C GLY A 140 -17.16 -23.10 -9.61
N ARG A 141 -18.35 -22.88 -10.21
CA ARG A 141 -18.95 -23.77 -11.21
C ARG A 141 -18.16 -23.80 -12.51
N LYS A 142 -17.51 -22.69 -12.87
CA LYS A 142 -16.59 -22.58 -14.02
C LYS A 142 -15.19 -23.16 -13.76
N GLY A 143 -14.91 -23.60 -12.52
CA GLY A 143 -13.67 -24.28 -12.13
C GLY A 143 -12.67 -23.37 -11.41
N GLY A 144 -12.05 -23.91 -10.35
CA GLY A 144 -10.94 -23.27 -9.62
C GLY A 144 -9.55 -23.61 -10.20
N ARG A 145 -8.49 -23.10 -9.55
CA ARG A 145 -7.06 -23.26 -9.92
C ARG A 145 -6.82 -24.60 -10.62
N PRO A 146 -6.44 -24.61 -11.92
CA PRO A 146 -6.19 -25.86 -12.63
C PRO A 146 -5.18 -26.70 -11.85
N ARG A 147 -5.52 -27.98 -11.64
CA ARG A 147 -4.60 -28.91 -10.97
C ARG A 147 -3.30 -28.93 -11.77
N LYS A 148 -2.16 -28.77 -11.08
CA LYS A 148 -0.84 -28.96 -11.69
C LYS A 148 -0.78 -30.41 -12.17
N ALA A 149 -1.00 -30.62 -13.46
CA ALA A 149 -0.87 -31.92 -14.08
C ALA A 149 0.59 -32.35 -13.96
N VAL A 150 0.82 -33.51 -13.36
CA VAL A 150 2.10 -34.20 -13.47
C VAL A 150 2.16 -34.66 -14.92
N ALA A 151 3.02 -34.03 -15.72
CA ALA A 151 3.12 -34.31 -17.13
C ALA A 151 3.62 -35.74 -17.35
N SER A 152 2.76 -36.62 -17.87
CA SER A 152 3.16 -37.87 -18.52
C SER A 152 3.39 -37.60 -20.01
N VAL A 153 4.56 -38.00 -20.49
CA VAL A 153 5.10 -37.80 -21.83
C VAL A 153 4.48 -38.71 -22.90
N ALA A 154 4.28 -38.10 -24.10
CA ALA A 154 4.19 -38.66 -25.46
C ALA A 154 2.95 -39.54 -25.81
N SER A 155 2.33 -39.47 -27.00
CA SER A 155 2.86 -39.24 -28.36
C SER A 155 1.73 -39.00 -29.40
N VAL A 156 2.15 -38.66 -30.65
CA VAL A 156 1.42 -38.63 -31.94
C VAL A 156 0.65 -37.32 -32.27
N THR A 157 0.64 -36.71 -33.46
CA THR A 157 1.54 -36.46 -34.62
C THR A 157 0.60 -35.92 -35.72
N SER A 158 0.90 -34.74 -36.28
CA SER A 158 0.40 -34.14 -37.55
C SER A 158 -1.12 -33.82 -37.64
N SER A 159 -1.58 -32.65 -38.09
CA SER A 159 -1.44 -32.14 -39.47
C SER A 159 -1.90 -30.66 -39.60
N LYS A 160 -1.35 -30.00 -40.63
CA LYS A 160 -1.40 -28.58 -41.09
C LYS A 160 -2.79 -27.87 -41.26
N PRO A 161 -2.81 -26.53 -41.51
CA PRO A 161 -3.91 -25.60 -41.27
C PRO A 161 -4.83 -25.34 -42.48
N VAL A 162 -5.99 -24.72 -42.24
CA VAL A 162 -6.78 -24.04 -43.27
C VAL A 162 -7.24 -22.67 -42.77
N ALA A 163 -7.11 -21.69 -43.67
CA ALA A 163 -7.37 -20.28 -43.47
C ALA A 163 -8.86 -19.93 -43.46
N GLY A 164 -9.16 -18.76 -42.86
CA GLY A 164 -10.26 -17.90 -43.31
C GLY A 164 -11.49 -17.85 -42.41
N ALA A 165 -11.65 -16.72 -41.69
CA ALA A 165 -12.93 -16.04 -41.44
C ALA A 165 -12.62 -14.84 -40.52
N GLN A 166 -12.35 -13.68 -41.11
CA GLN A 166 -13.31 -12.57 -41.23
C GLN A 166 -13.53 -11.79 -39.92
N ALA A 167 -12.93 -10.60 -39.92
CA ALA A 167 -13.27 -9.47 -39.07
C ALA A 167 -14.70 -8.98 -39.36
N LEU A 168 -15.30 -8.27 -38.39
CA LEU A 168 -16.28 -7.16 -38.50
C LEU A 168 -16.76 -6.79 -37.06
N PRO A 169 -17.34 -5.60 -36.78
CA PRO A 169 -16.60 -4.39 -36.45
C PRO A 169 -16.99 -3.78 -35.07
N SER A 170 -16.27 -2.71 -34.75
CA SER A 170 -16.51 -1.70 -33.71
C SER A 170 -17.87 -1.01 -33.78
N GLU A 171 -18.49 -0.74 -32.62
CA GLU A 171 -19.34 0.44 -32.37
C GLU A 171 -19.15 0.90 -30.90
N PRO A 172 -18.99 2.20 -30.64
CA PRO A 172 -18.63 2.75 -29.33
C PRO A 172 -19.86 3.23 -28.54
N VAL A 173 -19.96 2.88 -27.25
CA VAL A 173 -20.92 3.55 -26.36
C VAL A 173 -20.23 4.77 -25.72
N SER A 174 -20.52 5.92 -26.30
CA SER A 174 -20.24 7.23 -25.72
C SER A 174 -21.35 7.69 -24.76
N ARG A 175 -20.90 8.49 -23.78
CA ARG A 175 -21.55 9.67 -23.16
C ARG A 175 -22.30 9.50 -21.84
N ALA A 176 -21.66 10.00 -20.77
CA ALA A 176 -22.11 11.16 -19.98
C ALA A 176 -20.98 11.49 -18.97
N ALA A 177 -20.14 12.50 -19.18
CA ALA A 177 -20.40 13.91 -18.88
C ALA A 177 -20.94 14.14 -17.46
N VAL A 178 -20.03 14.33 -16.49
CA VAL A 178 -20.30 15.09 -15.26
C VAL A 178 -19.20 16.15 -15.17
N GLY A 179 -19.63 17.41 -15.23
CA GLY A 179 -18.79 18.59 -15.18
C GLY A 179 -18.26 18.93 -13.78
N PRO A 180 -17.49 20.02 -13.67
CA PRO A 180 -16.60 20.28 -12.55
C PRO A 180 -17.27 21.15 -11.48
N GLY A 181 -16.81 21.03 -10.24
CA GLY A 181 -17.15 22.00 -9.20
C GLY A 181 -16.85 21.52 -7.79
N VAL A 182 -15.79 22.04 -7.19
CA VAL A 182 -15.88 23.05 -6.12
C VAL A 182 -14.53 23.13 -5.42
N ALA A 183 -13.95 24.31 -5.51
CA ALA A 183 -12.80 24.75 -4.74
C ALA A 183 -13.15 24.75 -3.24
N ALA A 184 -12.26 24.21 -2.42
CA ALA A 184 -12.19 24.54 -1.00
C ALA A 184 -10.72 24.73 -0.64
N GLY A 185 -10.36 25.99 -0.43
CA GLY A 185 -9.04 26.39 0.01
C GLY A 185 -8.71 25.78 1.37
N GLY A 186 -7.72 24.90 1.38
CA GLY A 186 -7.03 24.43 2.57
C GLY A 186 -5.58 24.89 2.49
N LYS A 187 -5.15 25.65 3.47
CA LYS A 187 -3.84 26.32 3.55
C LYS A 187 -2.71 25.31 3.29
N VAL A 188 -1.97 25.50 2.20
CA VAL A 188 -0.73 24.79 1.90
C VAL A 188 0.35 25.40 2.80
N VAL A 189 0.88 24.64 3.76
CA VAL A 189 2.04 25.07 4.56
C VAL A 189 3.19 24.15 4.21
N VAL A 190 3.87 24.50 3.11
CA VAL A 190 5.19 23.96 2.79
C VAL A 190 6.18 24.65 3.72
N ARG A 191 6.61 23.97 4.79
CA ARG A 191 7.80 24.36 5.54
C ARG A 191 8.93 23.42 5.17
N LYS A 192 9.57 23.71 4.05
CA LYS A 192 10.82 23.10 3.64
C LYS A 192 11.92 23.71 4.52
N ARG A 193 12.38 23.00 5.56
CA ARG A 193 13.62 23.34 6.27
C ARG A 193 14.79 22.57 5.66
N PRO A 194 15.98 23.19 5.57
CA PRO A 194 17.18 22.61 4.97
C PRO A 194 17.70 21.40 5.76
#